data_AF-A0A978TBF4-F1
#
_entry.id   AF-A0A978TBF4-F1
#
_cell.length_a   1.000
_cell.length_b   1.000
_cell.length_c   1.000
_cell.angle_alpha   90.00
_cell.angle_beta   90.00
_cell.angle_gamma   90.00
#
_symmetry.space_group_name_H-M   'P 1'
#
loop_
_entity.id
_entity.type
_entity.pdbx_description
1 polymer ?
#
loop_
_entity_poly.entity_id
_entity_poly.type
_entity_poly.pdbx_seq_one_letter_code
_entity_poly.pdbx_strand_id
1 'polypeptide(L)'
;MPENTDHPTQKPEKLIAKCILASSRINDVVFDPFLGSGTTSVVAKKLGRQYVGIEREPDYCCWAEKRLALADQDPTIQGYADGVFWERNTLASRRRHLQPSLLSEASALSDSP
;
A
#
# COMPACT_ATOMS: atom_id res chain seq x y z
N MET A 1 -8.05 10.77 -0.83
CA MET A 1 -7.27 9.54 -0.51
C MET A 1 -6.14 9.48 -1.54
N PRO A 2 -4.88 9.27 -1.12
CA PRO A 2 -3.70 9.44 -1.98
C PRO A 2 -3.66 8.47 -3.19
N GLU A 3 -4.40 7.37 -3.12
CA GLU A 3 -4.50 6.38 -4.21
C GLU A 3 -5.56 6.68 -5.28
N ASN A 4 -6.47 7.64 -5.05
CA ASN A 4 -7.62 7.86 -5.95
C ASN A 4 -7.22 8.50 -7.29
N THR A 5 -7.80 7.99 -8.36
CA THR A 5 -7.79 8.55 -9.72
C THR A 5 -9.20 9.00 -10.11
N ASP A 6 -9.34 9.71 -11.22
CA ASP A 6 -10.65 10.07 -11.79
C ASP A 6 -11.39 8.87 -12.39
N HIS A 7 -10.84 7.66 -12.28
CA HIS A 7 -11.48 6.44 -12.73
C HIS A 7 -12.71 6.10 -11.87
N PRO A 8 -13.92 6.01 -12.45
CA PRO A 8 -15.17 5.95 -11.69
C PRO A 8 -15.31 4.68 -10.84
N THR A 9 -14.63 3.59 -11.21
CA THR A 9 -14.73 2.27 -10.55
C THR A 9 -13.37 1.70 -10.15
N GLN A 10 -12.44 2.54 -9.69
CA GLN A 10 -11.14 2.08 -9.19
C GLN A 10 -11.31 1.17 -7.97
N LYS A 11 -10.69 -0.02 -8.02
CA LYS A 11 -10.72 -0.97 -6.90
C LYS A 11 -9.73 -0.50 -5.83
N PRO A 12 -10.06 -0.58 -4.52
CA PRO A 12 -9.14 -0.23 -3.44
C PRO A 12 -7.93 -1.16 -3.39
N GLU A 13 -6.72 -0.61 -3.18
CA GLU A 13 -5.48 -1.39 -3.17
C GLU A 13 -5.48 -2.47 -2.08
N LYS A 14 -6.00 -2.15 -0.89
CA LYS A 14 -6.11 -3.09 0.23
C LYS A 14 -6.89 -4.36 -0.11
N LEU A 15 -7.94 -4.24 -0.94
CA LEU A 15 -8.74 -5.40 -1.34
C LEU A 15 -7.90 -6.33 -2.23
N ILE A 16 -7.25 -5.76 -3.24
CA ILE A 16 -6.43 -6.53 -4.19
C ILE A 16 -5.20 -7.14 -3.51
N ALA A 17 -4.62 -6.44 -2.52
CA ALA A 17 -3.50 -6.94 -1.74
C ALA A 17 -3.84 -8.25 -1.00
N LYS A 18 -5.06 -8.37 -0.46
CA LYS A 18 -5.53 -9.61 0.17
C LYS A 18 -5.56 -10.76 -0.83
N CYS A 19 -6.11 -10.55 -2.02
CA CYS A 19 -6.19 -11.56 -3.06
C CYS A 19 -4.80 -12.04 -3.50
N ILE A 20 -3.88 -11.09 -3.75
CA ILE A 20 -2.51 -11.40 -4.20
C ILE A 20 -1.74 -12.15 -3.11
N LEU A 21 -1.76 -11.68 -1.86
CA LEU A 21 -1.05 -12.33 -0.75
C LEU A 21 -1.58 -13.74 -0.45
N ALA A 22 -2.89 -13.96 -0.61
CA ALA A 22 -3.49 -15.28 -0.40
C ALA A 22 -3.19 -16.28 -1.52
N SER A 23 -2.90 -15.79 -2.74
CA SER A 23 -2.89 -16.63 -3.95
C SER A 23 -1.54 -16.67 -4.68
N SER A 24 -0.51 -15.99 -4.17
CA SER A 24 0.80 -15.88 -4.84
C SER A 24 1.96 -15.71 -3.86
N ARG A 25 3.15 -16.12 -4.31
CA ARG A 25 4.43 -15.89 -3.65
C ARG A 25 5.13 -14.66 -4.25
N ILE A 26 6.19 -14.20 -3.59
CA ILE A 26 7.09 -13.17 -4.14
C ILE A 26 7.65 -13.69 -5.47
N ASN A 27 7.80 -12.79 -6.45
CA ASN A 27 8.23 -13.07 -7.84
C ASN A 27 7.26 -13.87 -8.73
N ASP A 28 6.12 -14.36 -8.21
CA ASP A 28 5.07 -14.90 -9.07
C ASP A 28 4.51 -13.80 -9.99
N VAL A 29 3.89 -14.22 -11.10
CA VAL A 29 3.26 -13.31 -12.07
C VAL A 29 1.77 -13.17 -11.76
N VAL A 30 1.30 -11.93 -11.62
CA VAL A 30 -0.13 -11.61 -11.52
C VAL A 30 -0.64 -11.10 -12.87
N PHE A 31 -1.66 -11.76 -13.41
CA PHE A 31 -2.27 -11.38 -14.69
C PHE A 31 -3.66 -10.76 -14.49
N ASP A 32 -3.91 -9.61 -15.14
CA ASP A 32 -5.21 -8.94 -15.16
C ASP A 32 -5.60 -8.52 -16.59
N PRO A 33 -6.58 -9.19 -17.23
CA PRO A 33 -7.00 -8.85 -18.59
C PRO A 33 -7.90 -7.60 -18.68
N PHE A 34 -8.30 -7.01 -17.55
CA PHE A 34 -9.17 -5.83 -17.47
C PHE A 34 -8.62 -4.82 -16.46
N LEU A 35 -7.41 -4.36 -16.74
CA LEU A 35 -6.55 -3.68 -15.77
C LEU A 35 -7.14 -2.35 -15.26
N GLY A 36 -7.95 -1.66 -16.07
CA GLY A 36 -8.50 -0.34 -15.76
C GLY A 36 -7.40 0.65 -15.40
N SER A 37 -7.58 1.39 -14.31
CA SER A 37 -6.55 2.31 -13.80
C SER A 37 -5.36 1.64 -13.09
N GLY A 38 -5.11 0.34 -13.28
CA GLY A 38 -3.85 -0.28 -12.90
C GLY A 38 -3.75 -0.87 -11.50
N THR A 39 -4.84 -0.91 -10.71
CA THR A 39 -4.75 -1.32 -9.28
C THR A 39 -4.08 -2.68 -9.11
N THR A 40 -4.39 -3.68 -9.94
CA THR A 40 -3.80 -5.03 -9.82
C THR A 40 -2.28 -5.01 -10.02
N SER A 41 -1.80 -4.40 -11.09
CA SER A 41 -0.37 -4.27 -11.39
C SER A 41 0.38 -3.43 -10.35
N VAL A 42 -0.22 -2.32 -9.91
CA VAL A 42 0.35 -1.46 -8.86
C VAL A 42 0.54 -2.25 -7.57
N VAL A 43 -0.49 -2.96 -7.12
CA VAL A 43 -0.40 -3.75 -5.88
C VAL A 43 0.55 -4.93 -6.03
N ALA A 44 0.54 -5.62 -7.17
CA ALA A 44 1.50 -6.69 -7.46
C ALA A 44 2.94 -6.17 -7.34
N LYS A 45 3.25 -5.03 -7.97
CA LYS A 45 4.56 -4.36 -7.91
C LYS A 45 4.96 -4.01 -6.48
N LYS A 46 4.09 -3.33 -5.72
CA LYS A 46 4.32 -2.95 -4.32
C LYS A 46 4.61 -4.15 -3.42
N LEU A 47 3.99 -5.30 -3.73
CA LEU A 47 4.18 -6.55 -3.01
C LEU A 47 5.35 -7.40 -3.55
N GLY A 48 6.13 -6.92 -4.52
CA GLY A 48 7.26 -7.69 -5.08
C GLY A 48 6.84 -8.86 -5.96
N ARG A 49 5.72 -8.73 -6.68
CA ARG A 49 5.28 -9.65 -7.74
C ARG A 49 5.56 -9.05 -9.12
N GLN A 50 5.78 -9.92 -10.09
CA GLN A 50 5.73 -9.52 -11.49
C GLN A 50 4.26 -9.36 -11.92
N TYR A 51 4.00 -8.59 -12.96
CA TYR A 51 2.62 -8.39 -13.42
C TYR A 51 2.52 -8.27 -14.93
N VAL A 52 1.36 -8.64 -15.45
CA VAL A 52 0.95 -8.40 -16.84
C VAL A 52 -0.49 -7.90 -16.80
N GLY A 53 -0.73 -6.75 -17.40
CA GLY A 53 -2.06 -6.13 -17.46
C GLY A 53 -2.45 -5.81 -18.89
N ILE A 54 -3.73 -5.97 -19.22
CA ILE A 54 -4.30 -5.52 -20.50
C ILE A 54 -5.37 -4.48 -20.20
N GLU A 55 -5.29 -3.35 -20.89
CA GLU A 55 -6.33 -2.32 -20.90
C GLU A 55 -6.48 -1.78 -22.31
N ARG A 56 -7.72 -1.50 -22.72
CA ARG A 56 -8.05 -1.04 -24.07
C ARG A 56 -8.20 0.48 -24.12
N GLU A 57 -8.69 1.10 -23.05
CA GLU A 57 -8.95 2.54 -23.00
C GLU A 57 -7.64 3.32 -22.76
N PRO A 58 -7.18 4.16 -23.71
CA PRO A 58 -5.90 4.86 -23.59
C PRO A 58 -5.77 5.73 -22.35
N ASP A 59 -6.85 6.40 -21.92
CA ASP A 59 -6.82 7.23 -20.71
C ASP A 59 -6.55 6.41 -19.45
N TYR A 60 -7.09 5.19 -19.39
CA TYR A 60 -6.88 4.28 -18.27
C TYR A 60 -5.46 3.71 -18.29
N CYS A 61 -4.91 3.43 -19.47
CA CYS A 61 -3.49 3.07 -19.63
C CYS A 61 -2.58 4.19 -19.07
N CYS A 62 -2.84 5.45 -19.43
CA CYS A 62 -2.08 6.60 -18.93
C CYS A 62 -2.13 6.69 -17.39
N TRP A 63 -3.30 6.47 -16.79
CA TRP A 63 -3.44 6.46 -15.33
C TRP A 63 -2.72 5.28 -14.68
N ALA A 64 -2.80 4.08 -15.27
CA ALA A 64 -2.10 2.90 -14.79
C ALA A 64 -0.58 3.11 -14.79
N GLU A 65 -0.02 3.61 -15.90
CA GLU A 65 1.41 3.94 -16.04
C GLU A 65 1.86 4.97 -14.99
N LYS A 66 1.09 6.05 -14.82
CA LYS A 66 1.38 7.06 -13.79
C LYS A 66 1.44 6.45 -12.40
N ARG A 67 0.48 5.59 -12.04
CA ARG A 67 0.46 4.93 -10.73
C ARG A 67 1.59 3.92 -10.56
N LEU A 68 1.95 3.20 -11.63
CA LEU A 68 3.07 2.25 -11.62
C LEU A 68 4.41 2.95 -11.39
N ALA A 69 4.61 4.15 -11.96
CA ALA A 69 5.78 4.97 -11.71
C ALA A 69 5.82 5.51 -10.26
N LEU A 70 4.67 5.89 -9.71
CA LEU A 70 4.59 6.32 -8.30
C LEU A 70 4.85 5.17 -7.32
N ALA A 71 4.46 3.95 -7.67
CA ALA A 71 4.68 2.76 -6.84
C ALA A 71 6.16 2.42 -6.62
N ASP A 72 7.07 2.88 -7.49
CA ASP A 72 8.52 2.77 -7.27
C ASP A 72 9.01 3.68 -6.12
N GLN A 73 8.33 4.81 -5.93
CA GLN A 73 8.72 5.83 -4.95
C GLN A 73 8.04 5.57 -3.60
N ASP A 74 6.80 5.07 -3.62
CA ASP A 74 6.02 4.75 -2.44
C ASP A 74 5.40 3.34 -2.56
N PRO A 75 6.05 2.32 -1.95
CA PRO A 75 5.54 0.95 -1.96
C PRO A 75 4.41 0.70 -0.94
N THR A 76 3.96 1.71 -0.21
CA THR A 76 2.99 1.51 0.88
C THR A 76 1.58 1.18 0.33
N ILE A 77 0.85 0.36 1.07
CA ILE A 77 -0.55 0.01 0.79
C ILE A 77 -1.38 0.43 2.00
N GLN A 78 -2.41 1.25 1.76
CA GLN A 78 -3.23 1.77 2.85
C GLN A 78 -3.85 0.64 3.68
N GLY A 79 -3.54 0.62 4.98
CA GLY A 79 -4.07 -0.38 5.92
C GLY A 79 -3.39 -1.75 5.84
N TYR A 80 -2.21 -1.85 5.23
CA TYR A 80 -1.31 -3.01 5.28
C TYR A 80 0.09 -2.56 5.68
N ALA A 81 0.61 -3.08 6.80
CA ALA A 81 1.94 -2.76 7.31
C ALA A 81 2.45 -3.91 8.18
N ASP A 82 3.77 -4.13 8.18
CA ASP A 82 4.44 -5.15 9.00
C ASP A 82 3.86 -6.57 8.81
N GLY A 83 3.42 -6.87 7.58
CA GLY A 83 2.80 -8.16 7.23
C GLY A 83 1.34 -8.34 7.66
N VAL A 84 0.73 -7.34 8.30
CA VAL A 84 -0.63 -7.43 8.88
C VAL A 84 -1.56 -6.37 8.28
N PHE A 85 -2.83 -6.75 8.08
CA PHE A 85 -3.88 -5.81 7.69
C PHE A 85 -4.51 -5.13 8.92
N TRP A 86 -4.47 -3.81 8.93
CA TRP A 86 -5.01 -2.98 10.01
C TRP A 86 -6.39 -2.43 9.65
N GLU A 87 -7.30 -2.36 10.63
CA GLU A 87 -8.61 -1.73 10.43
C GLU A 87 -8.49 -0.20 10.34
N ARG A 88 -9.49 0.45 9.73
CA ARG A 88 -9.45 1.91 9.49
C ARG A 88 -9.36 2.73 10.80
N ASN A 89 -9.85 2.20 11.91
CA ASN A 89 -9.94 2.90 13.20
C ASN A 89 -8.87 2.47 14.23
N THR A 90 -7.95 1.56 13.88
CA THR A 90 -6.91 1.08 14.81
C THR A 90 -5.65 1.94 14.80
N LEU A 91 -5.61 3.04 14.04
CA LEU A 91 -4.48 3.97 14.05
C LEU A 91 -4.40 4.76 15.37
N ALA A 92 -5.52 4.99 16.04
CA ALA A 92 -5.54 5.65 17.35
C ALA A 92 -4.84 4.84 18.46
N SER A 93 -4.90 3.50 18.38
CA SER A 93 -4.17 2.61 19.31
C SER A 93 -2.66 2.53 19.01
N ARG A 94 -2.22 2.93 17.81
CA ARG A 94 -0.79 3.01 17.45
C ARG A 94 -0.04 4.08 18.26
N ARG A 95 -0.68 5.22 18.57
CA ARG A 95 -0.07 6.31 19.35
C ARG A 95 0.22 5.94 20.81
N ARG A 96 -0.49 4.96 21.39
CA ARG A 96 -0.29 4.55 22.79
C ARG A 96 0.84 3.54 23.00
N HIS A 97 1.23 2.80 21.97
CA HIS A 97 2.25 1.74 22.09
C HIS A 97 3.64 2.14 21.58
N LEU A 98 3.79 3.29 20.92
CA LEU A 98 5.08 3.78 20.40
C LEU A 98 5.82 4.77 21.32
N GLN A 99 5.38 4.99 22.56
CA GLN A 99 6.15 5.73 23.56
C GLN A 99 6.13 5.08 24.95
N PRO A 100 6.95 4.04 25.18
CA PRO A 100 7.45 3.79 26.54
C PRO A 100 8.88 4.31 26.76
N SER A 101 9.70 4.46 25.71
CA SER A 101 11.15 4.68 25.85
C SER A 101 11.60 6.14 25.92
N LEU A 102 10.78 7.11 25.53
CA LEU A 102 11.15 8.54 25.56
C LEU A 102 10.77 9.26 26.87
N LEU A 103 10.11 8.57 27.80
CA LEU A 103 9.69 9.14 29.09
C LEU A 103 10.68 8.86 30.24
N SER A 104 11.62 7.91 30.10
CA SER A 104 12.63 7.65 31.14
C SER A 104 13.87 8.52 31.04
N GLU A 105 14.24 8.99 29.84
CA GLU A 105 15.46 9.79 29.65
C GLU A 105 15.26 11.28 29.99
N ALA A 106 14.03 11.80 29.87
CA ALA A 106 13.74 13.20 30.20
C ALA A 106 13.72 13.52 31.71
N SER A 107 13.60 12.49 32.55
CA SER A 107 13.59 12.62 34.02
C SER A 107 14.99 12.64 34.65
N ALA A 108 16.04 12.24 33.91
CA ALA A 108 17.38 12.07 34.46
C ALA A 108 18.33 13.26 34.20
N LEU A 109 17.89 14.27 33.45
CA LEU A 109 18.71 15.42 33.04
C LEU A 109 18.31 16.74 33.72
N SER A 110 17.32 16.74 34.63
CA SER A 110 16.92 17.93 35.40
C SER A 110 17.42 17.94 36.85
N ASP A 111 18.00 16.84 37.33
CA ASP A 111 18.58 16.73 38.67
C ASP A 111 20.08 16.39 38.56
N SER A 112 20.89 17.41 38.35
CA SER A 112 22.31 17.37 38.71
C SER A 112 22.71 18.76 39.20
N PRO A 113 23.38 18.85 40.37
CA PRO A 113 23.49 20.05 41.19
C PRO A 113 24.36 21.16 40.60
#